data_AF-A0A1H2NMR0-F1
#
_entry.id   AF-A0A1H2NMR0-F1
#
_cell.length_a   1.000
_cell.length_b   1.000
_cell.length_c   1.000
_cell.angle_alpha   90.00
_cell.angle_beta   90.00
_cell.angle_gamma   90.00
#
_symmetry.space_group_name_H-M   'P 1'
#
loop_
_entity.id
_entity.type
_entity.pdbx_description
1 polymer ?
#
loop_
_entity_poly.entity_id
_entity_poly.type
_entity_poly.pdbx_seq_one_letter_code
_entity_poly.pdbx_strand_id
1 'polypeptide(L)'
;MVQLIFRLAVLYTLPFVLLFLTQAMPGINPVWDFANAAGFFSGLLLAALFFYSGRPLSQPFYDGKFFMNLHRDLSYAAALLLALHIGVLLVSEPLVIDYLKPSATWPMLSGTLATLLLIVLVPTSLAGVRKKIWRNHRRFKTWHYRLCVLMLLLMAVHIIGVGFYTAGLWKALFWAVLMAAAIIKPLLARPSPPRENGPRRRNTAILASRLSMGMALFALALAVGYSLLANSDLPL
;
A
#
# COMPACT_ATOMS: atom_id res chain seq x y z
N MET A 1 14.24 -8.44 13.97
CA MET A 1 13.37 -8.91 12.87
C MET A 1 11.93 -9.06 13.32
N VAL A 2 11.67 -9.79 14.41
CA VAL A 2 10.34 -10.02 14.99
C VAL A 2 9.52 -8.73 15.14
N GLN A 3 10.07 -7.67 15.74
CA GLN A 3 9.35 -6.39 15.88
C GLN A 3 8.92 -5.76 14.55
N LEU A 4 9.72 -5.89 13.49
CA LEU A 4 9.37 -5.36 12.17
C LEU A 4 8.22 -6.17 11.56
N ILE A 5 8.30 -7.50 11.66
CA ILE A 5 7.23 -8.41 11.22
C ILE A 5 5.94 -8.07 11.97
N PHE A 6 6.01 -7.95 13.31
CA PHE A 6 4.86 -7.61 14.13
C PHE A 6 4.23 -6.27 13.73
N ARG A 7 5.04 -5.21 13.56
CA ARG A 7 4.54 -3.90 13.11
C ARG A 7 3.88 -3.97 11.73
N LEU A 8 4.46 -4.71 10.79
CA LEU A 8 3.89 -4.91 9.46
C LEU A 8 2.59 -5.71 9.53
N ALA A 9 2.53 -6.78 10.31
CA ALA A 9 1.34 -7.58 10.53
C ALA A 9 0.20 -6.73 11.10
N VAL A 10 0.46 -5.98 12.18
CA VAL A 10 -0.52 -5.07 12.81
C VAL A 10 -1.01 -4.01 11.82
N LEU A 11 -0.12 -3.45 11.01
CA LEU A 11 -0.48 -2.45 10.00
C LEU A 11 -1.44 -3.01 8.93
N TYR A 12 -1.53 -4.33 8.78
CA TYR A 12 -2.42 -4.97 7.82
C TYR A 12 -3.68 -5.47 8.51
N THR A 13 -3.52 -6.24 9.59
CA THR A 13 -4.62 -6.92 10.25
C THR A 13 -5.54 -5.93 10.94
N LEU A 14 -5.03 -4.86 11.56
CA LEU A 14 -5.88 -3.91 12.27
C LEU A 14 -6.79 -3.14 11.31
N PRO A 15 -6.28 -2.48 10.24
CA PRO A 15 -7.13 -1.93 9.18
C PRO A 15 -8.11 -2.91 8.57
N PHE A 16 -7.67 -4.14 8.31
CA PHE A 16 -8.50 -5.16 7.70
C PHE A 16 -9.70 -5.50 8.60
N VAL A 17 -9.46 -5.82 9.88
CA VAL A 17 -10.50 -6.13 10.86
C VAL A 17 -11.48 -4.96 10.99
N LEU A 18 -10.97 -3.73 11.15
CA LEU A 18 -11.81 -2.56 11.31
C LEU A 18 -12.67 -2.28 10.07
N LEU A 19 -12.12 -2.36 8.86
CA LEU A 19 -12.89 -2.01 7.67
C LEU A 19 -13.84 -3.13 7.23
N PHE A 20 -13.38 -4.38 7.25
CA PHE A 20 -14.08 -5.50 6.63
C PHE A 20 -14.92 -6.33 7.60
N LEU A 21 -14.57 -6.39 8.88
CA LEU A 21 -15.27 -7.26 9.84
C LEU A 21 -16.20 -6.47 10.77
N THR A 22 -15.91 -5.22 11.09
CA THR A 22 -16.83 -4.43 11.91
C THR A 22 -17.89 -3.77 11.02
N GLN A 23 -19.18 -3.99 11.30
CA GLN A 23 -20.28 -3.53 10.43
C GLN A 23 -20.01 -3.93 8.96
N ALA A 24 -19.73 -5.23 8.76
CA ALA A 24 -19.38 -5.76 7.46
C ALA A 24 -20.53 -5.53 6.47
N MET A 25 -20.18 -5.15 5.24
CA MET A 25 -21.16 -5.20 4.15
C MET A 25 -21.33 -6.66 3.73
N PRO A 26 -22.54 -7.06 3.31
CA PRO A 26 -22.74 -8.37 2.69
C PRO A 26 -21.86 -8.46 1.45
N GLY A 27 -21.24 -9.63 1.24
CA GLY A 27 -20.49 -9.92 0.02
C GLY A 27 -21.39 -9.79 -1.21
N ILE A 28 -20.82 -9.33 -2.32
CA ILE A 28 -21.54 -9.27 -3.60
C ILE A 28 -21.33 -10.59 -4.35
N ASN A 29 -20.07 -10.95 -4.55
CA ASN A 29 -19.64 -12.25 -5.03
C ASN A 29 -18.15 -12.43 -4.69
N PRO A 30 -17.65 -13.68 -4.61
CA PRO A 30 -16.27 -13.93 -4.18
C PRO A 30 -15.21 -13.21 -5.03
N VAL A 31 -15.41 -13.11 -6.34
CA VAL A 31 -14.42 -12.51 -7.26
C VAL A 31 -14.35 -10.99 -7.06
N TRP A 32 -15.50 -10.33 -6.95
CA TRP A 32 -15.62 -8.91 -6.65
C TRP A 32 -15.01 -8.56 -5.30
N ASP A 33 -15.33 -9.33 -4.27
CA ASP A 33 -14.87 -9.06 -2.90
C ASP A 33 -13.36 -9.32 -2.76
N PHE A 34 -12.83 -10.35 -3.43
CA PHE A 34 -11.39 -10.58 -3.53
C PHE A 34 -10.67 -9.40 -4.21
N ALA A 35 -11.19 -8.94 -5.36
CA ALA A 35 -10.56 -7.86 -6.10
C ALA A 35 -10.55 -6.55 -5.29
N ASN A 36 -11.64 -6.24 -4.60
CA ASN A 36 -11.70 -5.07 -3.72
C ASN A 36 -10.76 -5.21 -2.52
N ALA A 37 -10.73 -6.36 -1.84
CA ALA A 37 -9.80 -6.61 -0.74
C ALA A 37 -8.32 -6.45 -1.19
N ALA A 38 -7.97 -6.96 -2.38
CA ALA A 38 -6.65 -6.76 -2.97
C ALA A 38 -6.32 -5.27 -3.17
N GLY A 39 -7.30 -4.47 -3.64
CA GLY A 39 -7.17 -3.01 -3.78
C GLY A 39 -6.90 -2.31 -2.45
N PHE A 40 -7.62 -2.68 -1.38
CA PHE A 40 -7.37 -2.15 -0.03
C PHE A 40 -5.98 -2.51 0.49
N PHE A 41 -5.54 -3.77 0.33
CA PHE A 41 -4.19 -4.17 0.74
C PHE A 41 -3.09 -3.47 -0.08
N SER A 42 -3.33 -3.20 -1.36
CA SER A 42 -2.44 -2.35 -2.15
C SER A 42 -2.34 -0.96 -1.54
N GLY A 43 -3.47 -0.32 -1.20
CA GLY A 43 -3.48 0.99 -0.57
C GLY A 43 -2.78 1.03 0.79
N LEU A 44 -2.96 -0.01 1.61
CA LEU A 44 -2.24 -0.18 2.87
C LEU A 44 -0.73 -0.29 2.66
N LEU A 45 -0.29 -1.08 1.68
CA LEU A 45 1.11 -1.17 1.30
C LEU A 45 1.68 0.18 0.88
N LEU A 46 0.98 0.92 0.02
CA LEU A 46 1.40 2.23 -0.45
C LEU A 46 1.53 3.23 0.72
N ALA A 47 0.59 3.22 1.67
CA ALA A 47 0.70 4.00 2.89
C ALA A 47 1.88 3.54 3.78
N ALA A 48 2.08 2.22 3.93
CA ALA A 48 3.17 1.64 4.71
C ALA A 48 4.56 2.09 4.23
N LEU A 49 4.74 2.29 2.91
CA LEU A 49 6.00 2.74 2.31
C LEU A 49 6.48 4.11 2.85
N PHE A 50 5.58 4.95 3.37
CA PHE A 50 5.95 6.20 4.02
C PHE A 50 6.60 5.97 5.39
N PHE A 51 6.15 4.96 6.14
CA PHE A 51 6.74 4.57 7.43
C PHE A 51 8.08 3.84 7.24
N TYR A 52 8.13 2.98 6.23
CA TYR A 52 9.30 2.20 5.82
C TYR A 52 9.99 2.83 4.61
N SER A 53 10.30 4.13 4.72
CA SER A 53 11.19 4.81 3.78
C SER A 53 12.51 4.02 3.72
N GLY A 54 13.17 3.91 2.56
CA GLY A 54 14.42 3.13 2.38
C GLY A 54 15.65 3.55 3.22
N ARG A 55 15.44 4.36 4.26
CA ARG A 55 16.39 4.75 5.30
C ARG A 55 16.45 3.68 6.41
N PRO A 56 17.62 3.49 7.04
CA PRO A 56 17.77 2.58 8.18
C PRO A 56 16.89 2.93 9.38
N LEU A 57 16.36 1.89 10.04
CA LEU A 57 15.74 1.99 11.36
C LEU A 57 16.75 1.67 12.48
N SER A 58 16.40 2.02 13.72
CA SER A 58 17.10 1.57 14.93
C SER A 58 16.93 0.07 15.13
N GLN A 59 15.71 -0.42 14.94
CA GLN A 59 15.37 -1.84 15.07
C GLN A 59 14.53 -2.29 13.88
N PRO A 60 14.96 -3.34 13.14
CA PRO A 60 16.22 -4.10 13.30
C PRO A 60 17.47 -3.29 12.92
N PHE A 61 18.62 -3.56 13.57
CA PHE A 61 19.90 -2.88 13.32
C PHE A 61 20.62 -3.38 12.06
N TYR A 62 19.94 -3.24 10.91
CA TYR A 62 20.42 -3.69 9.59
C TYR A 62 20.97 -2.52 8.77
N ASP A 63 21.73 -2.83 7.73
CA ASP A 63 22.25 -1.85 6.78
C ASP A 63 21.16 -1.16 5.94
N GLY A 64 21.52 -0.07 5.25
CA GLY A 64 20.57 0.65 4.38
C GLY A 64 20.11 -0.15 3.17
N LYS A 65 20.87 -1.17 2.74
CA LYS A 65 20.51 -2.02 1.60
C LYS A 65 19.26 -2.83 1.91
N PHE A 66 19.13 -3.34 3.14
CA PHE A 66 17.91 -3.97 3.60
C PHE A 66 16.68 -3.08 3.41
N PHE A 67 16.70 -1.85 3.93
CA PHE A 67 15.54 -0.97 3.92
C PHE A 67 15.22 -0.45 2.52
N MET A 68 16.24 -0.21 1.69
CA MET A 68 16.05 0.16 0.29
C MET A 68 15.37 -0.98 -0.48
N ASN A 69 15.83 -2.22 -0.28
CA ASN A 69 15.20 -3.39 -0.90
C ASN A 69 13.79 -3.62 -0.37
N LEU A 70 13.58 -3.47 0.94
CA LEU A 70 12.26 -3.61 1.55
C LEU A 70 11.27 -2.61 0.95
N HIS A 71 11.65 -1.34 0.85
CA HIS A 71 10.80 -0.31 0.24
C HIS A 71 10.48 -0.63 -1.23
N ARG A 72 11.49 -1.05 -2.01
CA ARG A 72 11.30 -1.44 -3.41
C ARG A 72 10.40 -2.67 -3.54
N ASP A 73 10.68 -3.73 -2.82
CA ASP A 73 10.00 -5.02 -2.97
C ASP A 73 8.56 -4.94 -2.44
N LEU A 74 8.30 -4.17 -1.37
CA LEU A 74 6.94 -3.83 -0.94
C LEU A 74 6.19 -2.99 -1.98
N SER A 75 6.87 -2.07 -2.70
CA SER A 75 6.23 -1.32 -3.79
C SER A 75 5.82 -2.22 -4.97
N TYR A 76 6.60 -3.26 -5.26
CA TYR A 76 6.21 -4.26 -6.26
C TYR A 76 5.03 -5.12 -5.79
N ALA A 77 5.01 -5.52 -4.51
CA ALA A 77 3.85 -6.19 -3.94
C ALA A 77 2.58 -5.32 -4.02
N ALA A 78 2.70 -4.01 -3.75
CA ALA A 78 1.59 -3.07 -3.84
C ALA A 78 1.07 -2.96 -5.28
N ALA A 79 1.99 -2.83 -6.25
CA ALA A 79 1.67 -2.76 -7.67
C ALA A 79 1.02 -4.05 -8.17
N LEU A 80 1.49 -5.23 -7.71
CA LEU A 80 0.87 -6.52 -8.04
C LEU A 80 -0.56 -6.61 -7.52
N LEU A 81 -0.80 -6.25 -6.25
CA LEU A 81 -2.15 -6.26 -5.69
C LEU A 81 -3.08 -5.25 -6.39
N LEU A 82 -2.57 -4.09 -6.79
CA LEU A 82 -3.34 -3.13 -7.58
C LEU A 82 -3.67 -3.69 -8.97
N ALA A 83 -2.71 -4.35 -9.62
CA ALA A 83 -2.93 -4.99 -10.92
C ALA A 83 -3.96 -6.11 -10.81
N LEU A 84 -3.95 -6.89 -9.72
CA LEU A 84 -4.99 -7.88 -9.44
C LEU A 84 -6.34 -7.22 -9.22
N HIS A 85 -6.42 -6.17 -8.41
CA HIS A 85 -7.66 -5.42 -8.19
C HIS A 85 -8.30 -4.95 -9.51
N ILE A 86 -7.52 -4.28 -10.36
CA ILE A 86 -8.01 -3.73 -11.63
C ILE A 86 -8.27 -4.85 -12.65
N GLY A 87 -7.31 -5.75 -12.81
CA GLY A 87 -7.35 -6.80 -13.83
C GLY A 87 -8.48 -7.80 -13.58
N VAL A 88 -8.69 -8.20 -12.32
CA VAL A 88 -9.81 -9.08 -11.96
C VAL A 88 -11.14 -8.39 -12.24
N LEU A 89 -11.33 -7.13 -11.80
CA LEU A 89 -12.57 -6.40 -12.04
C LEU A 89 -12.86 -6.20 -13.53
N LEU A 90 -11.86 -5.86 -14.35
CA LEU A 90 -12.07 -5.69 -15.80
C LEU A 90 -12.44 -6.99 -16.52
N VAL A 91 -11.98 -8.14 -16.02
CA VAL A 91 -12.31 -9.45 -16.60
C VAL A 91 -13.65 -9.96 -16.10
N SER A 92 -13.93 -9.83 -14.80
CA SER A 92 -15.16 -10.36 -14.18
C SER A 92 -16.37 -9.48 -14.41
N GLU A 93 -16.16 -8.16 -14.48
CA GLU A 93 -17.22 -7.15 -14.65
C GLU A 93 -16.87 -6.19 -15.79
N PRO A 94 -17.08 -6.57 -17.06
CA PRO A 94 -16.60 -5.80 -18.21
C PRO A 94 -17.10 -4.35 -18.27
N LEU A 95 -18.27 -4.07 -17.68
CA LEU A 95 -18.84 -2.72 -17.59
C LEU A 95 -17.98 -1.75 -16.74
N VAL A 96 -17.08 -2.27 -15.89
CA VAL A 96 -16.12 -1.45 -15.12
C VAL A 96 -15.19 -0.65 -16.03
N ILE A 97 -15.03 -1.04 -17.31
CA ILE A 97 -14.25 -0.26 -18.28
C ILE A 97 -14.80 1.16 -18.47
N ASP A 98 -16.09 1.38 -18.26
CA ASP A 98 -16.70 2.71 -18.36
C ASP A 98 -16.20 3.66 -17.28
N TYR A 99 -15.74 3.15 -16.13
CA TYR A 99 -15.13 3.95 -15.08
C TYR A 99 -13.72 4.45 -15.41
N LEU A 100 -13.13 4.01 -16.53
CA LEU A 100 -11.87 4.56 -17.04
C LEU A 100 -12.08 5.79 -17.95
N LYS A 101 -13.33 6.07 -18.34
CA LYS A 101 -13.65 7.21 -19.21
C LYS A 101 -13.59 8.53 -18.42
N PRO A 102 -13.24 9.67 -19.05
CA PRO A 102 -13.26 10.99 -18.40
C PRO A 102 -14.63 11.40 -17.82
N SER A 103 -15.71 10.78 -18.27
CA SER A 103 -17.08 10.99 -17.76
C SER A 103 -17.39 10.26 -16.45
N ALA A 104 -16.45 9.45 -15.93
CA ALA A 104 -16.65 8.72 -14.69
C ALA A 104 -16.75 9.66 -13.48
N THR A 105 -17.28 9.15 -12.37
CA THR A 105 -17.39 9.92 -11.13
C THR A 105 -16.01 10.28 -10.58
N TRP A 106 -15.92 11.36 -9.80
CA TRP A 106 -14.65 11.80 -9.20
C TRP A 106 -13.89 10.72 -8.42
N PRO A 107 -14.54 9.86 -7.61
CA PRO A 107 -13.84 8.76 -6.95
C PRO A 107 -13.18 7.79 -7.95
N MET A 108 -13.84 7.45 -9.06
CA MET A 108 -13.27 6.60 -10.10
C MET A 108 -12.08 7.26 -10.78
N LEU A 109 -12.24 8.51 -11.24
CA LEU A 109 -11.16 9.27 -11.87
C LEU A 109 -9.94 9.40 -10.96
N SER A 110 -10.15 9.61 -9.66
CA SER A 110 -9.05 9.67 -8.69
C SER A 110 -8.29 8.35 -8.57
N GLY A 111 -8.97 7.20 -8.60
CA GLY A 111 -8.35 5.88 -8.63
C GLY A 111 -7.53 5.65 -9.90
N THR A 112 -8.07 6.06 -11.06
CA THR A 112 -7.36 6.01 -12.34
C THR A 112 -6.11 6.88 -12.32
N LEU A 113 -6.20 8.14 -11.87
CA LEU A 113 -5.06 9.05 -11.78
C LEU A 113 -4.00 8.54 -10.78
N ALA A 114 -4.40 7.99 -9.64
CA ALA A 114 -3.48 7.38 -8.68
C ALA A 114 -2.74 6.18 -9.31
N THR A 115 -3.44 5.35 -10.08
CA THR A 115 -2.86 4.21 -10.79
C THR A 115 -1.84 4.67 -11.84
N LEU A 116 -2.18 5.68 -12.65
CA LEU A 116 -1.27 6.26 -13.63
C LEU A 116 -0.01 6.84 -12.95
N LEU A 117 -0.17 7.52 -11.82
CA LEU A 117 0.97 7.99 -11.03
C LEU A 117 1.84 6.83 -10.57
N LEU A 118 1.27 5.72 -10.09
CA LEU A 118 2.06 4.54 -9.68
C LEU A 118 2.83 3.93 -10.86
N ILE A 119 2.19 3.80 -12.03
CA ILE A 119 2.80 3.30 -13.27
C ILE A 119 3.99 4.16 -13.68
N VAL A 120 3.94 5.47 -13.44
CA VAL A 120 5.09 6.37 -13.68
C VAL A 120 6.12 6.30 -12.56
N LEU A 121 5.69 6.26 -11.30
CA LEU A 121 6.55 6.31 -10.13
C LEU A 121 7.46 5.09 -10.00
N VAL A 122 6.95 3.87 -10.24
CA VAL A 122 7.73 2.64 -10.07
C VAL A 122 8.92 2.60 -11.05
N PRO A 123 8.75 2.74 -12.39
CA PRO A 123 9.85 2.72 -13.34
C PRO A 123 10.83 3.89 -13.15
N THR A 124 10.32 5.11 -12.91
CA THR A 124 11.18 6.29 -12.71
C THR A 124 12.02 6.22 -11.43
N SER A 125 11.64 5.37 -10.48
CA SER A 125 12.37 5.13 -9.24
C SER A 125 13.48 4.08 -9.37
N LEU A 126 13.49 3.28 -10.44
CA LEU A 126 14.53 2.29 -10.71
C LEU A 126 15.89 2.97 -10.89
N ALA A 127 16.95 2.39 -10.34
CA ALA A 127 18.26 3.02 -10.30
C ALA A 127 18.79 3.41 -11.69
N GLY A 128 18.54 2.59 -12.72
CA GLY A 128 18.96 2.84 -14.09
C GLY A 128 18.23 4.02 -14.75
N VAL A 129 16.93 4.16 -14.50
CA VAL A 129 16.09 5.24 -15.05
C VAL A 129 16.26 6.53 -14.25
N ARG A 130 16.21 6.42 -12.92
CA ARG A 130 16.35 7.54 -11.99
C ARG A 130 17.63 8.34 -12.24
N LYS A 131 18.76 7.66 -12.42
CA LYS A 131 20.06 8.32 -12.66
C LYS A 131 20.11 9.08 -13.99
N LYS A 132 19.29 8.69 -14.98
CA LYS A 132 19.19 9.37 -16.28
C LYS A 132 18.30 10.62 -16.19
N ILE A 133 17.17 10.52 -15.49
CA ILE A 133 16.21 11.62 -15.35
C ILE A 133 16.70 12.68 -14.36
N TRP A 134 17.28 12.24 -13.23
CA TRP A 134 17.60 13.12 -12.12
C TRP A 134 19.11 13.25 -11.92
N ARG A 135 19.67 14.39 -12.32
CA ARG A 135 21.07 14.77 -12.02
C ARG A 135 21.35 14.90 -10.52
N ASN A 136 20.35 15.33 -9.73
CA ASN A 136 20.49 15.59 -8.30
C ASN A 136 19.54 14.68 -7.49
N HIS A 137 20.11 13.87 -6.60
CA HIS A 137 19.35 12.97 -5.73
C HIS A 137 18.34 13.69 -4.82
N ARG A 138 18.65 14.93 -4.37
CA ARG A 138 17.73 15.75 -3.57
C ARG A 138 16.49 16.15 -4.36
N ARG A 139 16.64 16.46 -5.65
CA ARG A 139 15.51 16.79 -6.53
C ARG A 139 14.61 15.58 -6.76
N PHE A 140 15.20 14.42 -7.06
CA PHE A 140 14.46 13.15 -7.16
C PHE A 140 13.64 12.89 -5.90
N LYS A 141 14.27 12.95 -4.72
CA LYS A 141 13.60 12.67 -3.44
C LYS A 141 12.41 13.60 -3.18
N THR A 142 12.56 14.88 -3.53
CA THR A 142 11.51 15.89 -3.35
C THR A 142 10.32 15.63 -4.27
N TRP A 143 10.57 15.41 -5.57
CA TRP A 143 9.52 15.15 -6.54
C TRP A 143 8.85 13.80 -6.33
N HIS A 144 9.63 12.75 -6.07
CA HIS A 144 9.12 11.43 -5.73
C HIS A 144 8.17 11.51 -4.52
N TYR A 145 8.58 12.18 -3.44
CA TYR A 145 7.70 12.37 -2.27
C TYR A 145 6.42 13.15 -2.62
N ARG A 146 6.52 14.29 -3.33
CA ARG A 146 5.34 15.09 -3.72
C ARG A 146 4.34 14.30 -4.57
N LEU A 147 4.84 13.54 -5.55
CA LEU A 147 4.01 12.69 -6.41
C LEU A 147 3.39 11.53 -5.62
N CYS A 148 4.13 10.91 -4.69
CA CYS A 148 3.58 9.89 -3.80
C CYS A 148 2.50 10.46 -2.87
N VAL A 149 2.66 11.69 -2.36
CA VAL A 149 1.62 12.36 -1.55
C VAL A 149 0.37 12.59 -2.39
N LEU A 150 0.51 13.13 -3.61
CA LEU A 150 -0.62 13.33 -4.52
C LEU A 150 -1.33 12.01 -4.83
N MET A 151 -0.57 10.95 -5.13
CA MET A 151 -1.10 9.60 -5.35
C MET A 151 -1.87 9.09 -4.14
N LEU A 152 -1.35 9.29 -2.92
CA LEU A 152 -2.01 8.84 -1.70
C LEU A 152 -3.32 9.61 -1.42
N LEU A 153 -3.34 10.91 -1.71
CA LEU A 153 -4.56 11.73 -1.60
C LEU A 153 -5.63 11.28 -2.61
N LEU A 154 -5.24 11.06 -3.87
CA LEU A 154 -6.14 10.55 -4.90
C LEU A 154 -6.69 9.16 -4.55
N MET A 155 -5.83 8.28 -4.03
CA MET A 155 -6.24 6.98 -3.52
C MET A 155 -7.21 7.10 -2.34
N ALA A 156 -7.01 8.05 -1.43
CA ALA A 156 -7.92 8.30 -0.32
C ALA A 156 -9.30 8.77 -0.82
N VAL A 157 -9.32 9.69 -1.80
CA VAL A 157 -10.56 10.15 -2.46
C VAL A 157 -11.27 8.98 -3.14
N HIS A 158 -10.55 8.09 -3.81
CA HIS A 158 -11.11 6.90 -4.42
C HIS A 158 -11.76 5.98 -3.38
N ILE A 159 -11.01 5.56 -2.36
CA ILE A 159 -11.48 4.57 -1.38
C ILE A 159 -12.62 5.12 -0.51
N ILE A 160 -12.52 6.38 -0.06
CA ILE A 160 -13.56 7.00 0.77
C ILE A 160 -14.77 7.38 -0.09
N GLY A 161 -14.54 7.93 -1.28
CA GLY A 161 -15.60 8.41 -2.17
C GLY A 161 -16.44 7.29 -2.79
N VAL A 162 -15.89 6.10 -2.98
CA VAL A 162 -16.68 4.91 -3.39
C VAL A 162 -17.60 4.45 -2.27
N GLY A 163 -17.14 4.55 -1.01
CA GLY A 163 -17.99 4.36 0.15
C GLY A 163 -18.42 2.91 0.44
N PHE A 164 -18.23 1.94 -0.45
CA PHE A 164 -18.78 0.58 -0.24
C PHE A 164 -18.34 -0.03 1.11
N TYR A 165 -17.03 -0.05 1.39
CA TYR A 165 -16.49 -0.54 2.67
C TYR A 165 -16.25 0.58 3.72
N THR A 166 -16.48 1.83 3.34
CA THR A 166 -16.02 3.03 4.07
C THR A 166 -17.12 4.05 4.35
N ALA A 167 -18.38 3.77 3.99
CA ALA A 167 -19.51 4.69 4.13
C ALA A 167 -19.78 5.13 5.58
N GLY A 168 -19.46 4.27 6.56
CA GLY A 168 -19.55 4.64 7.97
C GLY A 168 -18.56 5.76 8.28
N LEU A 169 -19.05 6.87 8.88
CA LEU A 169 -18.24 8.06 9.18
C LEU A 169 -16.93 7.71 9.90
N TRP A 170 -16.98 6.81 10.88
CA TRP A 170 -15.79 6.41 11.64
C TRP A 170 -14.79 5.63 10.76
N LYS A 171 -15.24 4.81 9.79
CA LYS A 171 -14.37 4.09 8.83
C LYS A 171 -13.68 5.07 7.89
N ALA A 172 -14.43 6.04 7.37
CA ALA A 172 -13.88 7.12 6.55
C ALA A 172 -12.84 7.95 7.33
N LEU A 173 -13.15 8.35 8.57
CA LEU A 173 -12.21 9.07 9.44
C LEU A 173 -10.97 8.26 9.77
N PHE A 174 -11.12 6.96 10.08
CA PHE A 174 -10.01 6.06 10.31
C PHE A 174 -9.06 6.02 9.11
N TRP A 175 -9.62 5.93 7.90
CA TRP A 175 -8.83 5.94 6.66
C TRP A 175 -8.13 7.29 6.43
N ALA A 176 -8.84 8.39 6.63
CA ALA A 176 -8.28 9.73 6.51
C ALA A 176 -7.11 9.95 7.49
N VAL A 177 -7.27 9.52 8.76
CA VAL A 177 -6.22 9.61 9.78
C VAL A 177 -5.02 8.74 9.43
N LEU A 178 -5.24 7.51 8.94
CA LEU A 178 -4.15 6.63 8.50
C LEU A 178 -3.34 7.26 7.36
N MET A 179 -4.02 7.82 6.36
CA MET A 179 -3.37 8.50 5.23
C MET A 179 -2.62 9.76 5.68
N ALA A 180 -3.24 10.58 6.54
CA ALA A 180 -2.58 11.75 7.11
C ALA A 180 -1.33 11.37 7.91
N ALA A 181 -1.41 10.33 8.75
CA ALA A 181 -0.28 9.83 9.51
C ALA A 181 0.86 9.35 8.58
N ALA A 182 0.53 8.65 7.49
CA ALA A 182 1.50 8.23 6.49
C ALA A 182 2.20 9.45 5.84
N ILE A 183 1.44 10.47 5.41
CA ILE A 183 1.99 11.68 4.77
C ILE A 183 2.89 12.46 5.74
N ILE A 184 2.47 12.62 6.99
CA ILE A 184 3.18 13.40 8.00
C ILE A 184 4.47 12.69 8.43
N LYS A 185 4.48 11.35 8.49
CA LYS A 185 5.58 10.59 9.11
C LYS A 185 6.98 10.92 8.54
N PRO A 186 7.20 11.04 7.21
CA PRO A 186 8.51 11.40 6.66
C PRO A 186 8.94 12.86 6.92
N LEU A 187 7.99 13.74 7.28
CA LEU A 187 8.25 15.15 7.58
C LEU A 187 8.73 15.34 9.02
N LEU A 188 8.37 14.43 9.92
CA LEU A 188 8.80 14.47 11.31
C LEU A 188 10.32 14.26 11.41
N ALA A 189 10.96 15.07 12.27
CA ALA A 189 12.35 14.88 12.61
C ALA A 189 12.55 13.46 13.16
N ARG A 190 13.41 12.69 12.51
CA ARG A 190 13.74 11.34 12.95
C ARG A 190 15.07 11.40 13.69
N PRO A 191 15.11 11.04 14.98
CA PRO A 191 16.37 10.92 15.70
C PRO A 191 17.29 9.96 14.94
N SER A 192 18.58 10.28 14.90
CA SER A 192 19.57 9.30 14.45
C SER A 192 19.42 8.05 15.32
N PRO A 193 19.21 6.86 14.74
CA PRO A 193 19.07 5.66 15.52
C PRO A 193 20.30 5.50 16.44
N PRO A 194 20.11 5.19 17.73
CA PRO A 194 21.22 4.96 18.63
C PRO A 194 22.19 3.96 17.99
N ARG A 195 23.49 4.22 18.09
CA ARG A 195 24.49 3.23 17.69
C ARG A 195 24.40 2.10 18.71
N GLU A 196 23.82 0.96 18.32
CA GLU A 196 24.04 -0.28 19.07
C GLU A 196 25.54 -0.60 19.04
N ASN A 197 26.05 -1.23 20.11
CA ASN A 197 27.44 -1.66 20.19
C ASN A 197 27.70 -2.74 19.12
N GLY A 198 28.35 -2.36 18.02
CA GLY A 198 28.75 -3.26 16.95
C GLY A 198 28.34 -2.79 15.54
N PRO A 199 28.86 -3.45 14.49
CA PRO A 199 28.53 -3.12 13.11
C PRO A 199 27.10 -3.56 12.75
N ARG A 200 26.42 -2.77 11.91
CA ARG A 200 25.12 -3.16 11.32
C ARG A 200 25.24 -4.49 10.57
N ARG A 201 24.22 -5.34 10.71
CA ARG A 201 24.16 -6.62 9.97
C ARG A 201 24.09 -6.35 8.47
N ARG A 202 25.03 -6.96 7.72
CA ARG A 202 25.16 -6.86 6.26
C ARG A 202 24.56 -8.09 5.57
N ASN A 203 24.46 -8.05 4.24
CA ASN A 203 23.97 -9.15 3.40
C ASN A 203 22.53 -9.60 3.72
N THR A 204 21.73 -8.67 4.24
CA THR A 204 20.33 -8.89 4.64
C THR A 204 19.34 -8.60 3.49
N ALA A 205 19.83 -8.25 2.30
CA ALA A 205 19.02 -7.95 1.12
C ALA A 205 17.96 -9.03 0.81
N ILE A 206 18.35 -10.31 0.85
CA ILE A 206 17.45 -11.44 0.60
C ILE A 206 16.34 -11.53 1.65
N LEU A 207 16.63 -11.16 2.90
CA LEU A 207 15.63 -11.15 3.97
C LEU A 207 14.55 -10.10 3.72
N ALA A 208 14.90 -8.95 3.15
CA ALA A 208 13.92 -7.92 2.78
C ALA A 208 12.96 -8.43 1.70
N SER A 209 13.50 -9.13 0.69
CA SER A 209 12.70 -9.71 -0.39
C SER A 209 11.80 -10.84 0.11
N ARG A 210 12.32 -11.74 0.97
CA ARG A 210 11.52 -12.80 1.61
C ARG A 210 10.40 -12.22 2.49
N LEU A 211 10.69 -11.18 3.25
CA LEU A 211 9.69 -10.49 4.07
C LEU A 211 8.61 -9.86 3.19
N SER A 212 8.98 -9.16 2.12
CA SER A 212 8.04 -8.52 1.20
C SER A 212 7.15 -9.56 0.49
N MET A 213 7.73 -10.68 0.07
CA MET A 213 6.98 -11.82 -0.49
C MET A 213 6.00 -12.39 0.54
N GLY A 214 6.44 -12.61 1.78
CA GLY A 214 5.58 -13.08 2.87
C GLY A 214 4.41 -12.12 3.14
N MET A 215 4.65 -10.82 3.10
CA MET A 215 3.58 -9.81 3.24
C MET A 215 2.59 -9.83 2.07
N ALA A 216 3.06 -10.04 0.84
CA ALA A 216 2.19 -10.16 -0.33
C ALA A 216 1.31 -11.41 -0.24
N LEU A 217 1.88 -12.55 0.12
CA LEU A 217 1.15 -13.81 0.31
C LEU A 217 0.15 -13.71 1.46
N PHE A 218 0.53 -13.05 2.56
CA PHE A 218 -0.37 -12.82 3.69
C PHE A 218 -1.57 -11.94 3.30
N ALA A 219 -1.35 -10.87 2.54
CA ALA A 219 -2.42 -10.02 2.01
C ALA A 219 -3.36 -10.80 1.07
N LEU A 220 -2.81 -11.62 0.18
CA LEU A 220 -3.59 -12.47 -0.71
C LEU A 220 -4.43 -13.49 0.08
N ALA A 221 -3.86 -14.12 1.10
CA ALA A 221 -4.57 -15.05 1.96
C ALA A 221 -5.73 -14.36 2.71
N LEU A 222 -5.52 -13.16 3.24
CA LEU A 222 -6.59 -12.38 3.87
C LEU A 222 -7.66 -11.95 2.86
N ALA A 223 -7.29 -11.56 1.64
CA ALA A 223 -8.24 -11.19 0.59
C ALA A 223 -9.11 -12.38 0.15
N VAL A 224 -8.51 -13.56 -0.01
CA VAL A 224 -9.24 -14.81 -0.30
C VAL A 224 -10.12 -15.20 0.88
N GLY A 225 -9.57 -15.17 2.10
CA GLY A 225 -10.32 -15.49 3.32
C GLY A 225 -11.54 -14.59 3.50
N TYR A 226 -11.38 -13.28 3.27
CA TYR A 226 -12.49 -12.32 3.29
C TYR A 226 -13.54 -12.63 2.22
N SER A 227 -13.10 -12.83 0.97
CA SER A 227 -13.96 -13.16 -0.15
C SER A 227 -14.84 -14.40 0.13
N LEU A 228 -14.25 -15.45 0.71
CA LEU A 228 -15.00 -16.66 1.07
C LEU A 228 -15.95 -16.41 2.26
N LEU A 229 -15.49 -15.69 3.28
CA LEU A 229 -16.26 -15.43 4.49
C LEU A 229 -17.46 -14.52 4.22
N ALA A 230 -17.27 -13.43 3.45
CA ALA A 230 -18.31 -12.47 3.09
C ALA A 230 -19.42 -13.06 2.19
N ASN A 231 -19.12 -14.19 1.53
CA ASN A 231 -20.05 -14.91 0.68
C ASN A 231 -20.45 -16.27 1.27
N SER A 232 -20.21 -16.48 2.56
CA SER A 232 -20.69 -17.65 3.29
C SER A 232 -21.95 -17.28 4.07
N ASP A 233 -22.82 -18.26 4.35
CA ASP A 233 -24.01 -18.06 5.20
C ASP A 233 -23.67 -17.84 6.69
N LEU A 234 -22.39 -17.61 7.01
CA LEU A 234 -21.93 -17.37 8.38
C LEU A 234 -22.21 -15.90 8.76
N PRO A 235 -22.71 -15.64 9.98
CA PRO A 235 -22.87 -14.27 10.46
C PRO A 235 -21.49 -13.60 10.62
N LEU A 236 -21.30 -12.48 9.93
CA LEU A 236 -20.15 -11.58 10.03
C LEU A 236 -20.38 -10.45 11.04
#